data_AF-A0ABD0L7X8-F1
#
_entry.id   AF-A0ABD0L7X8-F1
#
_cell.length_a   1.000
_cell.length_b   1.000
_cell.length_c   1.000
_cell.angle_alpha   90.00
_cell.angle_beta   90.00
_cell.angle_gamma   90.00
#
_symmetry.space_group_name_H-M   'P 1'
#
loop_
_entity.id
_entity.type
_entity.pdbx_description
1 polymer ?
#
loop_
_entity_poly.entity_id
_entity_poly.type
_entity_poly.pdbx_seq_one_letter_code
_entity_poly.pdbx_strand_id
1 'polypeptide(L)'
;MIAAAAQVVSAGTSLIGTSVGAMLNDGYRVTCVISVENWTRFPLVYPDTRIHGGRLSKPPRAILPSSREAMVARKTGLTATGSYGTVSWLIRGLNRRVYVMWDAPFSFDFHENELSVGLSKPGHIDHPSGRTAYDLMYYGGSRDADWMEFRRRVFWRSLSPVIYRDDRIEIVGTMSNTHDVEVDITVRPKRHEDLAAPIRMRMNQN
;
A
#
# COMPACT_ATOMS: atom_id res chain seq x y z
N MET A 1 -14.08 4.11 -16.90
CA MET A 1 -13.82 5.24 -15.97
C MET A 1 -12.53 5.09 -15.16
N ILE A 2 -12.32 4.02 -14.38
CA ILE A 2 -11.10 3.85 -13.54
C ILE A 2 -9.81 3.84 -14.38
N ALA A 3 -9.78 3.09 -15.49
CA ALA A 3 -8.60 3.04 -16.37
C ALA A 3 -8.23 4.40 -17.01
N ALA A 4 -9.20 5.27 -17.27
CA ALA A 4 -8.96 6.61 -17.82
C ALA A 4 -8.41 7.59 -16.77
N ALA A 5 -8.81 7.44 -15.51
CA ALA A 5 -8.30 8.23 -14.39
C ALA A 5 -6.86 7.86 -14.02
N ALA A 6 -6.46 6.59 -14.18
CA ALA A 6 -5.08 6.17 -13.95
C ALA A 6 -4.07 6.81 -14.93
N GLN A 7 -4.50 7.18 -16.15
CA GLN A 7 -3.62 7.77 -17.18
C GLN A 7 -3.07 9.15 -16.80
N VAL A 8 -3.72 9.87 -15.89
CA VAL A 8 -3.28 11.20 -15.46
C VAL A 8 -2.51 11.16 -14.14
N VAL A 9 -2.27 9.96 -13.59
CA VAL A 9 -1.39 9.77 -12.44
C VAL A 9 0.06 9.80 -12.93
N SER A 10 0.83 10.78 -12.45
CA SER A 10 2.23 10.93 -12.83
C SER A 10 3.14 10.04 -11.97
N ALA A 11 4.26 9.61 -12.57
CA ALA A 11 5.33 8.98 -11.82
C ALA A 11 5.97 9.98 -10.85
N GLY A 12 6.07 9.61 -9.58
CA GLY A 12 6.76 10.35 -8.55
C GLY A 12 8.28 10.13 -8.57
N THR A 13 8.99 10.70 -7.61
CA THR A 13 10.46 10.70 -7.58
C THR A 13 11.05 9.31 -7.48
N SER A 14 10.41 8.40 -6.75
CA SER A 14 10.87 7.00 -6.67
C SER A 14 10.84 6.28 -8.02
N LEU A 15 10.08 6.75 -9.00
CA LEU A 15 9.92 6.08 -10.30
C LEU A 15 10.74 6.75 -11.42
N ILE A 16 11.53 7.78 -11.12
CA ILE A 16 12.37 8.45 -12.14
C ILE A 16 13.43 7.49 -12.68
N GLY A 17 13.45 7.29 -14.01
CA GLY A 17 14.46 6.47 -14.70
C GLY A 17 14.34 4.97 -14.41
N THR A 18 13.21 4.51 -13.87
CA THR A 18 13.00 3.12 -13.47
C THR A 18 11.52 2.75 -13.56
N SER A 19 11.17 1.50 -13.31
CA SER A 19 9.80 0.98 -13.33
C SER A 19 9.61 -0.03 -12.20
N VAL A 20 8.37 -0.35 -11.86
CA VAL A 20 8.06 -1.40 -10.86
C VAL A 20 8.68 -2.73 -11.28
N GLY A 21 8.53 -3.12 -12.55
CA GLY A 21 9.14 -4.34 -13.10
C GLY A 21 10.67 -4.36 -12.99
N ALA A 22 11.34 -3.22 -13.22
CA ALA A 22 12.79 -3.14 -13.04
C ALA A 22 13.20 -3.25 -11.56
N MET A 23 12.38 -2.75 -10.63
CA MET A 23 12.62 -2.86 -9.19
C MET A 23 12.39 -4.26 -8.62
N LEU A 24 11.52 -5.06 -9.24
CA LEU A 24 11.30 -6.46 -8.83
C LEU A 24 12.55 -7.31 -9.06
N ASN A 25 13.34 -6.99 -10.08
CA ASN A 25 14.59 -7.68 -10.39
C ASN A 25 15.77 -7.19 -9.52
N ASP A 26 15.61 -7.21 -8.19
CA ASP A 26 16.64 -6.82 -7.20
C ASP A 26 17.64 -7.97 -6.92
N GLY A 27 17.52 -9.11 -7.62
CA GLY A 27 18.40 -10.28 -7.46
C GLY A 27 18.16 -11.12 -6.20
N TYR A 28 17.10 -10.84 -5.45
CA TYR A 28 16.70 -11.61 -4.27
C TYR A 28 15.54 -12.53 -4.59
N ARG A 29 15.56 -13.74 -3.99
CA ARG A 29 14.47 -14.70 -4.13
C ARG A 29 13.10 -14.15 -3.74
N VAL A 30 13.02 -13.25 -2.77
CA VAL A 30 11.78 -12.57 -2.38
C VAL A 30 12.02 -11.07 -2.40
N THR A 31 11.33 -10.38 -3.30
CA THR A 31 11.34 -8.93 -3.47
C THR A 31 9.91 -8.44 -3.53
N CYS A 32 9.57 -7.43 -2.76
CA CYS A 32 8.24 -6.82 -2.69
C CYS A 32 8.33 -5.34 -3.07
N VAL A 33 7.72 -4.98 -4.19
CA VAL A 33 7.58 -3.60 -4.63
C VAL A 33 6.16 -3.15 -4.34
N ILE A 34 6.02 -2.14 -3.49
CA ILE A 34 4.73 -1.57 -3.12
C ILE A 34 4.59 -0.23 -3.81
N SER A 35 3.70 -0.18 -4.79
CA SER A 35 3.33 0.96 -5.61
C SER A 35 2.04 1.57 -5.05
N VAL A 36 2.03 2.87 -4.79
CA VAL A 36 0.88 3.57 -4.20
C VAL A 36 0.54 4.80 -5.01
N GLU A 37 -0.69 4.83 -5.52
CA GLU A 37 -1.28 5.97 -6.19
C GLU A 37 -2.14 6.80 -5.24
N ASN A 38 -1.96 8.12 -5.29
CA ASN A 38 -2.79 9.06 -4.56
C ASN A 38 -3.74 9.79 -5.51
N TRP A 39 -5.02 9.38 -5.50
CA TRP A 39 -6.06 10.01 -6.30
C TRP A 39 -6.76 11.15 -5.57
N THR A 40 -6.43 11.36 -4.30
CA THR A 40 -7.01 12.42 -3.49
C THR A 40 -6.32 13.76 -3.77
N ARG A 41 -7.02 14.87 -3.54
CA ARG A 41 -6.41 16.22 -3.54
C ARG A 41 -5.48 16.48 -2.37
N PHE A 42 -5.43 15.57 -1.39
CA PHE A 42 -4.62 15.68 -0.19
C PHE A 42 -3.31 14.93 -0.39
N PRO A 43 -2.15 15.48 0.00
CA PRO A 43 -0.92 14.72 -0.05
C PRO A 43 -0.93 13.61 1.01
N LEU A 44 -0.37 12.45 0.66
CA LEU A 44 -0.04 11.37 1.59
C LEU A 44 1.36 11.64 2.14
N VAL A 45 1.47 12.02 3.41
CA VAL A 45 2.71 12.53 4.01
C VAL A 45 3.14 11.70 5.21
N TYR A 46 4.35 11.97 5.71
CA TYR A 46 4.95 11.30 6.87
C TYR A 46 4.89 9.76 6.75
N PRO A 47 5.50 9.20 5.69
CA PRO A 47 5.56 7.76 5.55
C PRO A 47 6.25 7.14 6.78
N ASP A 48 5.64 6.11 7.36
CA ASP A 48 6.27 5.31 8.42
C ASP A 48 6.16 3.83 8.06
N THR A 49 7.29 3.12 8.14
CA THR A 49 7.43 1.70 7.81
C THR A 49 7.94 0.92 9.01
N ARG A 50 7.30 -0.20 9.31
CA ARG A 50 7.74 -1.18 10.30
C ARG A 50 8.02 -2.50 9.61
N ILE A 51 9.30 -2.80 9.44
CA ILE A 51 9.76 -4.08 8.87
C ILE A 51 9.92 -5.09 10.00
N HIS A 52 9.33 -6.26 9.84
CA HIS A 52 9.45 -7.36 10.81
C HIS A 52 10.16 -8.58 10.21
N GLY A 53 10.11 -8.74 8.89
CA GLY A 53 10.94 -9.67 8.13
C GLY A 53 11.53 -9.02 6.89
N GLY A 54 12.81 -9.28 6.66
CA GLY A 54 13.54 -8.73 5.52
C GLY A 54 14.16 -7.36 5.78
N ARG A 55 14.38 -6.59 4.71
CA ARG A 55 15.01 -5.27 4.70
C ARG A 55 14.36 -4.36 3.67
N LEU A 56 14.46 -3.06 3.92
CA LEU A 56 14.05 -2.01 3.00
C LEU A 56 15.20 -1.70 2.04
N SER A 57 15.06 -1.99 0.75
CA SER A 57 16.02 -1.57 -0.29
C SER A 57 15.76 -0.13 -0.72
N LYS A 58 14.48 0.29 -0.73
CA LYS A 58 14.08 1.65 -1.12
C LYS A 58 12.96 2.15 -0.22
N PRO A 59 13.16 3.24 0.53
CA PRO A 59 12.18 3.71 1.50
C PRO A 59 10.97 4.35 0.82
N PRO A 60 9.79 4.30 1.46
CA PRO A 60 8.62 5.04 0.98
C PRO A 60 8.84 6.55 1.10
N ARG A 61 8.09 7.28 0.28
CA ARG A 61 8.12 8.74 0.20
C ARG A 61 6.72 9.30 0.39
N ALA A 62 6.65 10.62 0.62
CA ALA A 62 5.37 11.32 0.53
C ALA A 62 4.87 11.26 -0.92
N ILE A 63 3.54 11.17 -1.09
CA ILE A 63 2.88 10.98 -2.39
C ILE A 63 1.97 12.18 -2.63
N LEU A 64 2.30 12.97 -3.63
CA LEU A 64 1.55 14.16 -4.00
C LEU A 64 0.19 13.78 -4.63
N PRO A 65 -0.77 14.71 -4.66
CA PRO A 65 -2.01 14.50 -5.41
C PRO A 65 -1.73 14.13 -6.87
N SER A 66 -2.44 13.13 -7.39
CA SER A 66 -2.30 12.64 -8.77
C SER A 66 -0.91 12.09 -9.10
N SER A 67 -0.16 11.59 -8.11
CA SER A 67 1.12 10.93 -8.34
C SER A 67 1.16 9.50 -7.78
N ARG A 68 2.11 8.72 -8.29
CA ARG A 68 2.44 7.37 -7.82
C ARG A 68 3.86 7.33 -7.28
N GLU A 69 4.04 6.75 -6.10
CA GLU A 69 5.37 6.45 -5.55
C GLU A 69 5.49 4.94 -5.28
N ALA A 70 6.72 4.43 -5.23
CA ALA A 70 7.03 3.04 -4.95
C ALA A 70 8.10 2.91 -3.87
N MET A 71 7.95 1.88 -3.03
CA MET A 71 8.98 1.41 -2.10
C MET A 71 9.35 -0.03 -2.43
N VAL A 72 10.53 -0.45 -1.97
CA VAL A 72 11.04 -1.80 -2.19
C VAL A 72 11.48 -2.38 -0.85
N ALA A 73 10.86 -3.51 -0.50
CA ALA A 73 11.28 -4.38 0.57
C ALA A 73 11.71 -5.73 -0.01
N ARG A 74 12.61 -6.45 0.66
CA ARG A 74 13.08 -7.75 0.21
C ARG A 74 13.49 -8.60 1.39
N LYS A 75 13.72 -9.89 1.16
CA LYS A 75 14.32 -10.75 2.19
C LYS A 75 15.71 -10.27 2.61
N THR A 76 16.10 -10.63 3.82
CA THR A 76 17.48 -10.54 4.28
C THR A 76 18.34 -11.51 3.46
N GLY A 77 19.54 -11.10 3.04
CA GLY A 77 20.44 -11.98 2.29
C GLY A 77 20.78 -13.24 3.09
N LEU A 78 20.96 -14.37 2.40
CA LEU A 78 21.40 -15.65 2.97
C LEU A 78 20.48 -16.27 4.06
N THR A 79 19.28 -15.72 4.30
CA THR A 79 18.29 -16.31 5.22
C THR A 79 17.15 -17.00 4.47
N ALA A 80 16.50 -18.01 5.06
CA ALA A 80 15.27 -18.61 4.55
C ALA A 80 14.02 -17.86 5.06
N THR A 81 14.03 -16.53 4.97
CA THR A 81 12.94 -15.66 5.45
C THR A 81 12.34 -14.85 4.30
N GLY A 82 11.06 -14.52 4.41
CA GLY A 82 10.34 -13.67 3.47
C GLY A 82 10.61 -12.17 3.66
N SER A 83 9.68 -11.35 3.16
CA SER A 83 9.58 -9.91 3.43
C SER A 83 8.18 -9.58 3.94
N TYR A 84 8.09 -8.97 5.12
CA TYR A 84 6.81 -8.62 5.72
C TYR A 84 6.91 -7.44 6.68
N GLY A 85 5.82 -6.68 6.76
CA GLY A 85 5.76 -5.47 7.57
C GLY A 85 4.53 -4.61 7.29
N THR A 86 4.56 -3.38 7.80
CA THR A 86 3.55 -2.36 7.51
C THR A 86 4.20 -1.09 6.98
N VAL A 87 3.49 -0.39 6.09
CA VAL A 87 3.80 0.96 5.66
C VAL A 87 2.53 1.80 5.74
N SER A 88 2.69 3.08 6.05
CA SER A 88 1.57 3.97 6.30
C SER A 88 1.84 5.41 5.90
N TRP A 89 0.79 6.17 5.59
CA TRP A 89 0.87 7.59 5.28
C TRP A 89 -0.27 8.37 5.90
N LEU A 90 0.01 9.55 6.46
CA LEU A 90 -1.02 10.50 6.89
C LEU A 90 -1.65 11.18 5.67
N ILE A 91 -2.98 11.11 5.54
CA ILE A 91 -3.74 11.94 4.61
C ILE A 91 -3.91 13.32 5.25
N ARG A 92 -3.10 14.31 4.84
CA ARG A 92 -2.98 15.60 5.54
C ARG A 92 -4.29 16.37 5.70
N GLY A 93 -5.23 16.25 4.75
CA GLY A 93 -6.52 16.95 4.84
C GLY A 93 -7.61 16.22 5.64
N LEU A 94 -7.35 14.97 6.05
CA LEU A 94 -8.32 14.13 6.75
C LEU A 94 -7.93 13.79 8.18
N ASN A 95 -6.69 14.05 8.59
CA ASN A 95 -6.14 13.63 9.89
C ASN A 95 -6.37 12.14 10.15
N ARG A 96 -6.10 11.33 9.13
CA ARG A 96 -6.23 9.87 9.13
C ARG A 96 -5.06 9.25 8.38
N ARG A 97 -4.62 8.07 8.81
CA ARG A 97 -3.45 7.38 8.28
C ARG A 97 -3.86 6.13 7.53
N VAL A 98 -3.49 6.06 6.25
CA VAL A 98 -3.61 4.85 5.42
C VAL A 98 -2.58 3.85 5.89
N TYR A 99 -2.98 2.58 6.00
CA TYR A 99 -2.09 1.46 6.31
C TYR A 99 -2.13 0.42 5.21
N VAL A 100 -0.96 -0.11 4.90
CA VAL A 100 -0.73 -1.25 4.02
C VAL A 100 0.15 -2.23 4.79
N MET A 101 -0.35 -3.42 5.04
CA MET A 101 0.41 -4.55 5.57
C MET A 101 0.65 -5.53 4.44
N TRP A 102 1.89 -6.00 4.29
CA TRP A 102 2.23 -7.08 3.38
C TRP A 102 2.93 -8.20 4.13
N ASP A 103 2.65 -9.44 3.72
CA ASP A 103 3.42 -10.62 4.04
C ASP A 103 3.73 -11.38 2.75
N ALA A 104 5.01 -11.52 2.43
CA ALA A 104 5.52 -12.31 1.31
C ALA A 104 6.49 -13.38 1.85
N PRO A 105 6.06 -14.63 2.04
CA PRO A 105 6.88 -15.68 2.62
C PRO A 105 7.99 -16.15 1.68
N PHE A 106 8.96 -16.89 2.24
CA PHE A 106 10.06 -17.49 1.46
C PHE A 106 9.69 -18.81 0.77
N SER A 107 8.75 -19.54 1.37
CA SER A 107 8.22 -20.80 0.84
C SER A 107 6.70 -20.71 0.79
N PHE A 108 6.14 -21.24 -0.30
CA PHE A 108 4.70 -21.39 -0.49
C PHE A 108 4.17 -22.78 -0.12
N ASP A 109 5.00 -23.63 0.50
CA ASP A 109 4.56 -24.98 0.92
C ASP A 109 3.46 -24.90 2.00
N PHE A 110 3.50 -23.87 2.86
CA PHE A 110 2.59 -23.68 3.99
C PHE A 110 2.15 -22.23 4.22
N HIS A 111 2.53 -21.32 3.34
CA HIS A 111 2.25 -19.89 3.48
C HIS A 111 1.91 -19.30 2.12
N GLU A 112 1.14 -18.21 2.12
CA GLU A 112 0.77 -17.50 0.91
C GLU A 112 1.00 -16.01 1.08
N ASN A 113 1.05 -15.27 -0.03
CA ASN A 113 1.14 -13.82 0.03
C ASN A 113 -0.14 -13.25 0.66
N GLU A 114 0.00 -12.31 1.60
CA GLU A 114 -1.13 -11.65 2.25
C GLU A 114 -1.00 -10.13 2.18
N LEU A 115 -2.12 -9.46 1.92
CA LEU A 115 -2.21 -8.01 1.89
C LEU A 115 -3.40 -7.55 2.76
N SER A 116 -3.14 -6.59 3.64
CA SER A 116 -4.19 -5.84 4.32
C SER A 116 -4.08 -4.36 4.01
N VAL A 117 -5.22 -3.73 3.77
CA VAL A 117 -5.33 -2.27 3.60
C VAL A 117 -6.34 -1.70 4.58
N GLY A 118 -6.06 -0.53 5.13
CA GLY A 118 -6.90 0.07 6.14
C GLY A 118 -6.67 1.55 6.34
N LEU A 119 -7.48 2.12 7.20
CA LEU A 119 -7.46 3.54 7.53
C LEU A 119 -7.66 3.70 9.04
N SER A 120 -6.83 4.53 9.67
CA SER A 120 -7.08 4.87 11.07
C SER A 120 -8.42 5.57 11.24
N LYS A 121 -8.99 5.50 12.44
CA LYS A 121 -10.16 6.33 12.79
C LYS A 121 -9.75 7.81 12.88
N PRO A 122 -10.68 8.76 12.66
CA PRO A 122 -10.38 10.18 12.73
C PRO A 122 -9.60 10.57 14.00
N GLY A 123 -8.52 11.34 13.86
CA GLY A 123 -7.69 11.80 14.98
C GLY A 123 -6.59 10.83 15.40
N HIS A 124 -6.66 9.55 15.03
CA HIS A 124 -5.59 8.58 15.27
C HIS A 124 -4.53 8.68 14.16
N ILE A 125 -3.61 9.64 14.26
CA ILE A 125 -2.63 9.94 13.20
C ILE A 125 -1.26 9.28 13.42
N ASP A 126 -1.02 8.76 14.61
CA ASP A 126 0.23 8.08 14.97
C ASP A 126 0.27 6.65 14.40
N HIS A 127 1.47 6.21 14.02
CA HIS A 127 1.72 4.80 13.75
C HIS A 127 2.11 4.13 15.06
N PRO A 128 1.39 3.09 15.52
CA PRO A 128 1.74 2.42 16.77
C PRO A 128 3.15 1.82 16.69
N SER A 129 3.86 1.84 17.81
CA SER A 129 5.22 1.29 17.90
C SER A 129 5.26 -0.23 17.76
N GLY A 130 6.43 -0.77 17.42
CA GLY A 130 6.68 -2.21 17.43
C GLY A 130 5.88 -2.94 16.35
N ARG A 131 5.29 -4.09 16.72
CA ARG A 131 4.54 -4.97 15.83
C ARG A 131 3.02 -4.75 15.86
N THR A 132 2.51 -3.80 16.65
CA THR A 132 1.08 -3.67 16.93
C THR A 132 0.21 -3.54 15.67
N ALA A 133 0.60 -2.71 14.69
CA ALA A 133 -0.15 -2.59 13.45
C ALA A 133 -0.10 -3.89 12.63
N TYR A 134 1.07 -4.53 12.56
CA TYR A 134 1.26 -5.78 11.83
C TYR A 134 0.43 -6.91 12.43
N ASP A 135 0.61 -7.17 13.73
CA ASP A 135 -0.04 -8.31 14.40
C ASP A 135 -1.56 -8.14 14.37
N LEU A 136 -2.07 -6.91 14.49
CA LEU A 136 -3.49 -6.62 14.31
C LEU A 136 -3.95 -6.90 12.87
N MET A 137 -3.24 -6.37 11.87
CA MET A 137 -3.65 -6.49 10.46
C MET A 137 -3.46 -7.89 9.89
N TYR A 138 -2.60 -8.72 10.49
CA TYR A 138 -2.29 -10.08 10.08
C TYR A 138 -3.03 -11.13 10.92
N TYR A 139 -2.96 -11.10 12.25
CA TYR A 139 -3.61 -12.11 13.12
C TYR A 139 -5.00 -11.70 13.59
N GLY A 140 -5.25 -10.40 13.75
CA GLY A 140 -6.50 -9.86 14.29
C GLY A 140 -7.57 -9.56 13.24
N GLY A 141 -8.65 -8.95 13.70
CA GLY A 141 -9.73 -8.39 12.90
C GLY A 141 -9.92 -6.90 13.15
N SER A 142 -10.60 -6.21 12.24
CA SER A 142 -10.87 -4.78 12.38
C SER A 142 -11.72 -4.42 13.60
N ARG A 143 -12.43 -5.39 14.18
CA ARG A 143 -13.22 -5.21 15.40
C ARG A 143 -12.37 -5.23 16.66
N ASP A 144 -11.12 -5.69 16.56
CA ASP A 144 -10.19 -5.82 17.70
C ASP A 144 -9.38 -4.54 17.91
N ALA A 145 -9.67 -3.48 17.16
CA ALA A 145 -8.93 -2.22 17.20
C ALA A 145 -9.83 -1.00 17.36
N ASP A 146 -9.55 -0.23 18.40
CA ASP A 146 -10.24 1.04 18.62
C ASP A 146 -9.76 2.16 17.71
N TRP A 147 -8.61 2.02 17.05
CA TRP A 147 -7.93 3.10 16.34
C TRP A 147 -7.86 2.93 14.82
N MET A 148 -8.25 1.78 14.24
CA MET A 148 -8.19 1.52 12.80
C MET A 148 -9.25 0.52 12.34
N GLU A 149 -9.68 0.68 11.10
CA GLU A 149 -10.43 -0.34 10.38
C GLU A 149 -9.66 -0.78 9.12
N PHE A 150 -9.74 -2.07 8.79
CA PHE A 150 -9.00 -2.64 7.66
C PHE A 150 -9.72 -3.83 7.04
N ARG A 151 -9.23 -4.26 5.88
CA ARG A 151 -9.59 -5.51 5.23
C ARG A 151 -8.32 -6.26 4.86
N ARG A 152 -8.34 -7.57 5.00
CA ARG A 152 -7.26 -8.49 4.64
C ARG A 152 -7.69 -9.43 3.54
N ARG A 153 -6.74 -9.86 2.71
CA ARG A 153 -6.94 -10.96 1.77
C ARG A 153 -5.64 -11.75 1.56
N VAL A 154 -5.81 -13.06 1.35
CA VAL A 154 -4.76 -13.97 0.89
C VAL A 154 -4.75 -14.02 -0.64
N PHE A 155 -3.56 -13.93 -1.23
CA PHE A 155 -3.31 -13.89 -2.67
C PHE A 155 -2.63 -15.19 -3.12
N TRP A 156 -3.44 -16.23 -3.32
CA TRP A 156 -3.01 -17.55 -3.79
C TRP A 156 -3.62 -17.92 -5.13
N ARG A 157 -4.88 -18.37 -5.12
CA ARG A 157 -5.63 -18.76 -6.34
C ARG A 157 -6.38 -17.61 -6.97
N SER A 158 -6.62 -16.56 -6.20
CA SER A 158 -7.39 -15.39 -6.62
C SER A 158 -6.59 -14.14 -6.32
N LEU A 159 -6.37 -13.34 -7.36
CA LEU A 159 -5.73 -12.03 -7.28
C LEU A 159 -6.75 -10.89 -7.21
N SER A 160 -8.00 -11.20 -6.87
CA SER A 160 -9.02 -10.16 -6.70
C SER A 160 -8.59 -9.17 -5.63
N PRO A 161 -8.90 -7.87 -5.80
CA PRO A 161 -8.42 -6.85 -4.90
C PRO A 161 -8.97 -7.01 -3.47
N VAL A 162 -8.16 -6.58 -2.50
CA VAL A 162 -8.66 -6.21 -1.18
C VAL A 162 -9.16 -4.77 -1.24
N ILE A 163 -10.36 -4.52 -0.72
CA ILE A 163 -10.99 -3.20 -0.77
C ILE A 163 -11.43 -2.81 0.64
N TYR A 164 -10.83 -1.76 1.18
CA TYR A 164 -11.36 -1.04 2.32
C TYR A 164 -12.10 0.21 1.83
N ARG A 165 -13.24 0.54 2.43
CA ARG A 165 -13.95 1.79 2.14
C ARG A 165 -14.77 2.26 3.35
N ASP A 166 -14.86 3.57 3.51
CA ASP A 166 -15.83 4.21 4.40
C ASP A 166 -16.67 5.26 3.63
N ASP A 167 -17.09 6.34 4.29
CA ASP A 167 -17.86 7.43 3.69
C ASP A 167 -16.98 8.42 2.91
N ARG A 168 -15.66 8.46 3.18
CA ARG A 168 -14.74 9.45 2.62
C ARG A 168 -13.69 8.87 1.70
N ILE A 169 -13.10 7.72 2.05
CA ILE A 169 -11.96 7.13 1.37
C ILE A 169 -12.27 5.69 0.97
N GLU A 170 -11.74 5.29 -0.18
CA GLU A 170 -11.62 3.91 -0.61
C GLU A 170 -10.15 3.59 -0.91
N ILE A 171 -9.70 2.44 -0.42
CA ILE A 171 -8.36 1.92 -0.64
C ILE A 171 -8.53 0.58 -1.34
N VAL A 172 -7.99 0.48 -2.54
CA VAL A 172 -7.99 -0.74 -3.35
C VAL A 172 -6.57 -1.25 -3.41
N GLY A 173 -6.35 -2.51 -3.04
CA GLY A 173 -5.05 -3.16 -3.09
C GLY A 173 -5.07 -4.46 -3.87
N THR A 174 -4.05 -4.71 -4.68
CA THR A 174 -3.76 -6.03 -5.28
C THR A 174 -2.33 -6.44 -4.93
N MET A 175 -2.09 -7.76 -4.94
CA MET A 175 -0.78 -8.34 -4.70
C MET A 175 -0.59 -9.53 -5.65
N SER A 176 0.59 -9.70 -6.23
CA SER A 176 0.91 -10.92 -6.98
C SER A 176 1.07 -12.12 -6.04
N ASN A 177 1.03 -13.34 -6.58
CA ASN A 177 1.17 -14.59 -5.82
C ASN A 177 2.53 -15.29 -6.06
N THR A 178 3.53 -14.55 -6.50
CA THR A 178 4.90 -15.03 -6.76
C THR A 178 5.85 -14.44 -5.72
N HIS A 179 7.14 -14.81 -5.75
CA HIS A 179 8.14 -14.20 -4.88
C HIS A 179 8.70 -12.86 -5.42
N ASP A 180 8.43 -12.53 -6.68
CA ASP A 180 8.55 -11.18 -7.23
C ASP A 180 7.21 -10.47 -7.02
N VAL A 181 7.06 -9.95 -5.81
CA VAL A 181 5.80 -9.49 -5.25
C VAL A 181 5.52 -8.07 -5.70
N GLU A 182 4.52 -7.90 -6.56
CA GLU A 182 4.02 -6.59 -6.96
C GLU A 182 2.77 -6.28 -6.15
N VAL A 183 2.80 -5.20 -5.38
CA VAL A 183 1.65 -4.67 -4.65
C VAL A 183 1.25 -3.33 -5.26
N ASP A 184 0.02 -3.22 -5.73
CA ASP A 184 -0.54 -1.96 -6.23
C ASP A 184 -1.65 -1.49 -5.30
N ILE A 185 -1.51 -0.26 -4.81
CA ILE A 185 -2.46 0.40 -3.92
C ILE A 185 -2.98 1.67 -4.59
N THR A 186 -4.30 1.82 -4.65
CA THR A 186 -4.95 3.08 -5.02
C THR A 186 -5.68 3.64 -3.82
N VAL A 187 -5.30 4.84 -3.38
CA VAL A 187 -6.03 5.62 -2.36
C VAL A 187 -6.87 6.66 -3.09
N ARG A 188 -8.20 6.53 -3.03
CA ARG A 188 -9.13 7.44 -3.72
C ARG A 188 -10.22 7.98 -2.80
N PRO A 189 -10.66 9.23 -3.02
CA PRO A 189 -11.80 9.78 -2.30
C PRO A 189 -13.11 9.27 -2.89
N LYS A 190 -14.16 9.22 -2.07
CA LYS A 190 -15.53 8.94 -2.52
C LYS A 190 -16.28 10.18 -2.97
N ARG A 191 -15.88 11.35 -2.46
CA ARG A 191 -16.44 12.64 -2.88
C ARG A 191 -15.68 13.15 -4.09
N HIS A 192 -16.41 13.51 -5.14
CA HIS A 192 -15.83 13.99 -6.39
C HIS A 192 -14.98 15.26 -6.21
N GLU A 193 -15.40 16.16 -5.31
CA GLU A 193 -14.67 17.38 -4.97
C GLU A 193 -13.30 17.13 -4.31
N ASP A 194 -13.14 15.97 -3.67
CA ASP A 194 -11.90 15.57 -2.97
C ASP A 194 -10.91 14.87 -3.93
N LEU A 195 -11.27 14.64 -5.20
CA LEU A 195 -10.35 14.14 -6.22
C LEU A 195 -9.25 15.15 -6.53
N ALA A 196 -8.04 14.65 -6.79
CA ALA A 196 -6.97 15.48 -7.34
C ALA A 196 -7.43 16.14 -8.65
N ALA A 197 -7.06 17.41 -8.85
CA ALA A 197 -7.60 18.21 -9.97
C ALA A 197 -7.43 17.55 -11.36
N PRO A 198 -6.27 16.97 -11.72
CA PRO A 198 -6.13 16.30 -13.02
C PRO A 198 -7.09 15.11 -13.19
N ILE A 199 -7.24 14.30 -12.16
CA ILE A 199 -8.16 13.15 -12.14
C ILE A 199 -9.60 13.62 -12.25
N ARG A 200 -9.98 14.64 -11.48
CA ARG A 200 -11.31 15.22 -11.50
C ARG A 200 -11.69 15.73 -12.89
N MET A 201 -10.79 16.48 -13.53
CA MET A 201 -10.99 16.97 -14.90
C MET A 201 -11.17 15.82 -15.89
N ARG A 202 -10.34 14.77 -15.79
CA ARG A 202 -10.40 13.61 -16.67
C ARG A 202 -11.69 12.80 -16.50
N MET A 203 -12.23 12.73 -15.28
CA MET A 203 -13.49 12.04 -15.01
C MET A 203 -14.72 12.81 -15.52
N ASN A 204 -14.65 14.14 -15.67
CA ASN A 204 -15.76 14.96 -16.18
C ASN A 204 -15.85 15.02 -17.71
N GLN A 205 -14.86 14.45 -18.40
CA GLN A 205 -14.78 14.40 -19.87
C GLN A 205 -15.30 13.09 -20.47
N ASN A 206 -15.71 12.12 -19.64
CA ASN A 206 -16.29 10.83 -20.06
C ASN A 206 -17.64 10.63 -19.37
#